data_AF-A0A8J3VJM8-F1
#
_entry.id   AF-A0A8J3VJM8-F1
#
_cell.length_a   1.000
_cell.length_b   1.000
_cell.length_c   1.000
_cell.angle_alpha   90.00
_cell.angle_beta   90.00
_cell.angle_gamma   90.00
#
_symmetry.space_group_name_H-M   'P 1'
#
loop_
_entity.id
_entity.type
_entity.pdbx_description
1 polymer ?
#
loop_
_entity_poly.entity_id
_entity_poly.type
_entity_poly.pdbx_seq_one_letter_code
_entity_poly.pdbx_strand_id
1 'polypeptide(L)'
;MVLPGQLRTAVPAEATLVAAGATAAEVALATSRVLFRRAPAVVLLGEENQAELPKAAESAIRMGVPLLLTPSAGDGGPLRTELVRLQTGSLVTIGAQAAKWAQVSPSASAAPPSIFDAALRDIKPDPPLNRVLVLAVDDALSKAALATVRASGARILTMTQFDPRAEAPAIKALAGQPVDHVLGLGSAFGPPERLRQRVDTAAGGILLPAGGQVLFPGRRMVALYGHPGDTKLGSLGEQGVPEAVARAKKVAAGYASLVKEPVVPAFEIIATVASGGAGPDGDYSSESSLAHLRPWVDAAGAAGMYVVLDLQPGLTDFLTQAKRYTELLALPHVGLALDPEWRLKPGQRHMEQIGSVSAGEVNATSAWLAQLTRERKLPQKLLMLHQFRLDMITNRSTLDTSHDELQVVIHADGFGSRGQKLETWRFLRVSPPPNVRWGWKNFYDEDTPTFTPAQTVELNPSPVFISYQ
;
A
#
# COMPACT_ATOMS: atom_id res chain seq x y z
N MET A 1 -18.94 -33.00 -25.47
CA MET A 1 -20.26 -33.34 -24.87
C MET A 1 -20.03 -33.60 -23.38
N VAL A 2 -20.60 -32.78 -22.48
CA VAL A 2 -20.35 -32.90 -21.03
C VAL A 2 -21.36 -33.88 -20.45
N LEU A 3 -20.90 -34.95 -19.80
CA LEU A 3 -21.79 -35.92 -19.16
C LEU A 3 -22.65 -35.25 -18.06
N PRO A 4 -23.92 -35.65 -17.87
CA PRO A 4 -24.71 -35.23 -16.72
C PRO A 4 -23.99 -35.68 -15.43
N GLY A 5 -23.65 -34.74 -14.53
CA GLY A 5 -22.96 -35.01 -13.26
C GLY A 5 -21.49 -34.58 -13.15
N GLN A 6 -20.87 -34.02 -14.20
CA GLN A 6 -19.47 -33.57 -14.13
C GLN A 6 -19.34 -32.14 -13.57
N LEU A 7 -18.57 -31.97 -12.50
CA LEU A 7 -18.10 -30.68 -11.99
C LEU A 7 -17.18 -30.02 -13.02
N ARG A 8 -17.24 -28.69 -13.19
CA ARG A 8 -16.26 -27.95 -13.98
C ARG A 8 -15.80 -26.69 -13.27
N THR A 9 -14.55 -26.68 -12.85
CA THR A 9 -13.85 -25.48 -12.39
C THR A 9 -13.26 -24.74 -13.60
N ALA A 10 -12.84 -23.50 -13.41
CA ALA A 10 -12.11 -22.76 -14.44
C ALA A 10 -11.05 -21.86 -13.84
N VAL A 11 -9.90 -21.84 -14.50
CA VAL A 11 -8.96 -20.73 -14.37
C VAL A 11 -9.65 -19.48 -14.96
N PRO A 12 -9.64 -18.34 -14.26
CA PRO A 12 -10.22 -17.11 -14.78
C PRO A 12 -9.54 -16.68 -16.08
N ALA A 13 -10.28 -16.03 -16.97
CA ALA A 13 -9.72 -15.54 -18.24
C ALA A 13 -8.76 -14.37 -17.99
N GLU A 14 -9.13 -13.49 -17.07
CA GLU A 14 -8.30 -12.39 -16.60
C GLU A 14 -7.19 -12.91 -15.66
N ALA A 15 -6.00 -12.31 -15.77
CA ALA A 15 -4.87 -12.61 -14.88
C ALA A 15 -5.10 -12.12 -13.45
N THR A 16 -5.97 -11.13 -13.24
CA THR A 16 -6.30 -10.65 -11.89
C THR A 16 -7.76 -10.24 -11.83
N LEU A 17 -8.44 -10.68 -10.77
CA LEU A 17 -9.83 -10.35 -10.47
C LEU A 17 -9.99 -10.04 -8.98
N VAL A 18 -11.07 -9.35 -8.67
CA VAL A 18 -11.56 -9.18 -7.31
C VAL A 18 -12.99 -9.67 -7.26
N ALA A 19 -13.27 -10.64 -6.38
CA ALA A 19 -14.62 -11.08 -6.07
C ALA A 19 -15.30 -10.00 -5.21
N ALA A 20 -15.78 -8.96 -5.88
CA ALA A 20 -16.39 -7.80 -5.24
C ALA A 20 -17.72 -8.16 -4.58
N GLY A 21 -17.98 -7.56 -3.41
CA GLY A 21 -19.19 -7.74 -2.62
C GLY A 21 -19.07 -6.98 -1.30
N ALA A 22 -20.19 -6.42 -0.85
CA ALA A 22 -20.33 -5.77 0.45
C ALA A 22 -20.79 -6.76 1.54
N THR A 23 -21.37 -7.90 1.15
CA THR A 23 -21.82 -8.96 2.07
C THR A 23 -21.14 -10.29 1.81
N ALA A 24 -21.18 -11.19 2.80
CA ALA A 24 -20.62 -12.54 2.66
C ALA A 24 -21.29 -13.34 1.53
N ALA A 25 -22.60 -13.15 1.29
CA ALA A 25 -23.31 -13.80 0.19
C ALA A 25 -22.84 -13.28 -1.17
N GLU A 26 -22.66 -11.97 -1.31
CA GLU A 26 -22.16 -11.37 -2.55
C GLU A 26 -20.75 -11.86 -2.89
N VAL A 27 -19.85 -11.88 -1.90
CA VAL A 27 -18.47 -12.39 -2.09
C VAL A 27 -18.48 -13.88 -2.44
N ALA A 28 -19.33 -14.69 -1.78
CA ALA A 28 -19.48 -16.12 -2.10
C ALA A 28 -20.00 -16.34 -3.54
N LEU A 29 -21.01 -15.58 -3.97
CA LEU A 29 -21.55 -15.62 -5.33
C LEU A 29 -20.51 -15.20 -6.37
N ALA A 30 -19.81 -14.09 -6.14
CA ALA A 30 -18.76 -13.61 -7.02
C ALA A 30 -17.63 -14.65 -7.15
N THR A 31 -17.22 -15.26 -6.04
CA THR A 31 -16.21 -16.33 -6.01
C THR A 31 -16.64 -17.55 -6.82
N SER A 32 -17.90 -17.98 -6.69
CA SER A 32 -18.46 -19.09 -7.49
C SER A 32 -18.45 -18.78 -8.99
N ARG A 33 -18.83 -17.55 -9.38
CA ARG A 33 -18.81 -17.09 -10.78
C ARG A 33 -17.41 -17.15 -11.40
N VAL A 34 -16.41 -16.80 -10.62
CA VAL A 34 -15.02 -16.82 -11.06
C VAL A 34 -14.52 -18.26 -11.23
N LEU A 35 -14.71 -19.12 -10.23
CA LEU A 35 -14.02 -20.41 -10.13
C LEU A 35 -14.79 -21.60 -10.69
N PHE A 36 -16.12 -21.52 -10.83
CA PHE A 36 -16.95 -22.64 -11.28
C PHE A 36 -17.73 -22.29 -12.54
N ARG A 37 -17.65 -23.16 -13.55
CA ARG A 37 -18.46 -23.09 -14.78
C ARG A 37 -19.70 -23.97 -14.70
N ARG A 38 -19.60 -25.08 -13.97
CA ARG A 38 -20.71 -26.01 -13.72
C ARG A 38 -20.53 -26.66 -12.35
N ALA A 39 -21.62 -26.75 -11.58
CA ALA A 39 -21.64 -27.48 -10.32
C ALA A 39 -22.96 -28.27 -10.22
N PRO A 40 -22.94 -29.62 -10.35
CA PRO A 40 -24.16 -30.43 -10.31
C PRO A 40 -24.86 -30.38 -8.95
N ALA A 41 -24.10 -30.07 -7.88
CA ALA A 41 -24.63 -29.78 -6.56
C ALA A 41 -24.04 -28.47 -6.01
N VAL A 42 -24.76 -27.86 -5.08
CA VAL A 42 -24.32 -26.67 -4.32
C VAL A 42 -24.70 -26.86 -2.86
N VAL A 43 -23.80 -26.48 -1.95
CA VAL A 43 -24.12 -26.39 -0.52
C VAL A 43 -24.70 -25.00 -0.22
N LEU A 44 -25.83 -24.96 0.47
CA LEU A 44 -26.48 -23.73 0.90
C LEU A 44 -26.45 -23.60 2.42
N LEU A 45 -26.13 -22.40 2.89
CA LEU A 45 -26.19 -22.02 4.30
C LEU A 45 -26.94 -20.70 4.44
N GLY A 46 -27.75 -20.56 5.50
CA GLY A 46 -28.36 -19.29 5.85
C GLY A 46 -27.33 -18.21 6.23
N GLU A 47 -27.45 -16.99 5.72
CA GLU A 47 -26.59 -15.86 6.15
C GLU A 47 -26.59 -15.68 7.68
N GLU A 48 -27.73 -15.95 8.32
CA GLU A 48 -27.90 -15.84 9.78
C GLU A 48 -27.39 -17.07 10.55
N ASN A 49 -27.11 -18.18 9.86
CA ASN A 49 -26.71 -19.44 10.47
C ASN A 49 -25.17 -19.61 10.55
N GLN A 50 -24.46 -18.55 10.94
CA GLN A 50 -22.98 -18.54 11.02
C GLN A 50 -22.39 -19.66 11.90
N ALA A 51 -23.12 -20.11 12.92
CA ALA A 51 -22.71 -21.23 13.78
C ALA A 51 -22.56 -22.56 13.03
N GLU A 52 -23.31 -22.76 11.93
CA GLU A 52 -23.30 -23.98 11.11
C GLU A 52 -22.29 -23.89 9.95
N LEU A 53 -21.60 -22.75 9.80
CA LEU A 53 -20.64 -22.51 8.73
C LEU A 53 -19.51 -23.55 8.65
N PRO A 54 -18.90 -24.02 9.76
CA PRO A 54 -17.89 -25.07 9.70
C PRO A 54 -18.40 -26.36 9.04
N LYS A 55 -19.63 -26.79 9.38
CA LYS A 55 -20.27 -27.99 8.84
C LYS A 55 -20.61 -27.83 7.35
N ALA A 56 -21.10 -26.64 6.96
CA ALA A 56 -21.37 -26.33 5.57
C ALA A 56 -20.09 -26.28 4.74
N ALA A 57 -19.02 -25.67 5.27
CA ALA A 57 -17.72 -25.62 4.63
C ALA A 57 -17.10 -27.01 4.45
N GLU A 58 -17.13 -27.86 5.47
CA GLU A 58 -16.64 -29.24 5.38
C GLU A 58 -17.38 -30.03 4.29
N SER A 59 -18.71 -29.89 4.24
CA SER A 59 -19.54 -30.54 3.22
C SER A 59 -19.18 -30.08 1.81
N ALA A 60 -19.03 -28.77 1.60
CA ALA A 60 -18.67 -28.19 0.32
C ALA A 60 -17.27 -28.63 -0.15
N ILE A 61 -16.28 -28.61 0.76
CA ILE A 61 -14.90 -29.02 0.49
C ILE A 61 -14.83 -30.50 0.14
N ARG A 62 -15.48 -31.36 0.94
CA ARG A 62 -15.51 -32.81 0.72
C ARG A 62 -16.12 -33.17 -0.64
N MET A 63 -17.13 -32.42 -1.07
CA MET A 63 -17.83 -32.65 -2.33
C MET A 63 -17.19 -31.93 -3.53
N GLY A 64 -16.25 -31.01 -3.30
CA GLY A 64 -15.66 -30.18 -4.35
C GLY A 64 -16.63 -29.20 -5.00
N VAL A 65 -17.68 -28.76 -4.29
CA VAL A 65 -18.73 -27.87 -4.84
C VAL A 65 -18.76 -26.49 -4.15
N PRO A 66 -19.37 -25.47 -4.77
CA PRO A 66 -19.53 -24.17 -4.14
C PRO A 66 -20.37 -24.23 -2.84
N LEU A 67 -19.96 -23.44 -1.85
CA LEU A 67 -20.78 -23.02 -0.72
C LEU A 67 -21.33 -21.62 -1.02
N LEU A 68 -22.66 -21.51 -1.09
CA LEU A 68 -23.36 -20.24 -1.28
C LEU A 68 -24.26 -19.94 -0.08
N LEU A 69 -24.50 -18.64 0.15
CA LEU A 69 -25.34 -18.20 1.26
C LEU A 69 -26.75 -17.83 0.75
N THR A 70 -27.77 -18.31 1.44
CA THR A 70 -29.16 -17.86 1.22
C THR A 70 -29.37 -16.54 1.95
N PRO A 71 -29.95 -15.53 1.30
CA PRO A 71 -30.05 -14.19 1.86
C PRO A 71 -30.95 -14.16 3.10
N SER A 72 -30.58 -13.31 4.05
CA SER A 72 -31.39 -12.94 5.21
C SER A 72 -32.61 -12.08 4.84
N ALA A 73 -32.48 -11.27 3.78
CA ALA A 73 -33.54 -10.41 3.25
C ALA A 73 -33.57 -10.38 1.70
N GLY A 74 -34.75 -10.21 1.11
CA GLY A 74 -34.95 -10.18 -0.34
C GLY A 74 -35.31 -11.54 -0.96
N ASP A 75 -35.49 -11.56 -2.28
CA ASP A 75 -36.04 -12.72 -3.01
C ASP A 75 -34.98 -13.76 -3.45
N GLY A 76 -33.69 -13.51 -3.15
CA GLY A 76 -32.58 -14.36 -3.58
C GLY A 76 -32.39 -14.47 -5.09
N GLY A 77 -32.83 -13.49 -5.88
CA GLY A 77 -32.67 -13.45 -7.34
C GLY A 77 -31.22 -13.71 -7.83
N PRO A 78 -30.18 -13.08 -7.25
CA PRO A 78 -28.79 -13.33 -7.62
C PRO A 78 -28.34 -14.78 -7.38
N LEU A 79 -28.79 -15.39 -6.27
CA LEU A 79 -28.50 -16.79 -5.95
C LEU A 79 -29.21 -17.73 -6.94
N ARG A 80 -30.51 -17.51 -7.24
CA ARG A 80 -31.24 -18.29 -8.24
C ARG A 80 -30.56 -18.23 -9.62
N THR A 81 -30.15 -17.04 -10.03
CA THR A 81 -29.42 -16.84 -11.30
C THR A 81 -28.13 -17.65 -11.33
N GLU A 82 -27.40 -17.68 -10.22
CA GLU A 82 -26.17 -18.44 -10.10
C GLU A 82 -26.39 -19.95 -10.16
N LEU A 83 -27.42 -20.48 -9.49
CA LEU A 83 -27.78 -21.90 -9.54
C LEU A 83 -28.14 -22.36 -10.97
N VAL A 84 -28.83 -21.51 -11.74
CA VAL A 84 -29.12 -21.77 -13.16
C VAL A 84 -27.83 -21.79 -13.99
N ARG A 85 -26.96 -20.79 -13.81
CA ARG A 85 -25.67 -20.69 -14.52
C ARG A 85 -24.80 -21.92 -14.27
N LEU A 86 -24.78 -22.41 -13.03
CA LEU A 86 -24.05 -23.61 -12.62
C LEU A 86 -24.70 -24.92 -13.09
N GLN A 87 -25.94 -24.87 -13.60
CA GLN A 87 -26.75 -26.04 -13.95
C GLN A 87 -26.92 -26.99 -12.76
N THR A 88 -27.21 -26.43 -11.59
CA THR A 88 -27.33 -27.16 -10.33
C THR A 88 -28.56 -28.07 -10.34
N GLY A 89 -28.35 -29.37 -10.14
CA GLY A 89 -29.41 -30.38 -10.03
C GLY A 89 -29.71 -30.81 -8.58
N SER A 90 -28.83 -30.52 -7.62
CA SER A 90 -29.00 -30.90 -6.22
C SER A 90 -28.61 -29.78 -5.27
N LEU A 91 -29.39 -29.58 -4.21
CA LEU A 91 -29.08 -28.62 -3.14
C LEU A 91 -28.85 -29.37 -1.85
N VAL A 92 -27.71 -29.11 -1.20
CA VAL A 92 -27.42 -29.60 0.14
C VAL A 92 -27.62 -28.44 1.10
N THR A 93 -28.71 -28.47 1.86
CA THR A 93 -29.09 -27.37 2.75
C THR A 93 -28.61 -27.65 4.16
N ILE A 94 -27.83 -26.72 4.73
CA ILE A 94 -27.40 -26.77 6.11
C ILE A 94 -28.12 -25.66 6.89
N GLY A 95 -28.90 -26.06 7.90
CA GLY A 95 -29.70 -25.15 8.72
C GLY A 95 -31.11 -24.87 8.17
N ALA A 96 -32.00 -24.45 9.06
CA ALA A 96 -33.42 -24.28 8.77
C ALA A 96 -33.72 -23.17 7.75
N GLN A 97 -32.95 -22.08 7.75
CA GLN A 97 -33.13 -20.97 6.81
C GLN A 97 -32.87 -21.43 5.37
N ALA A 98 -31.74 -22.11 5.14
CA ALA A 98 -31.38 -22.65 3.83
C ALA A 98 -32.40 -23.69 3.35
N ALA A 99 -32.85 -24.59 4.24
CA ALA A 99 -33.87 -25.59 3.92
C ALA A 99 -35.21 -24.94 3.53
N LYS A 100 -35.67 -23.96 4.30
CA LYS A 100 -36.90 -23.21 4.01
C LYS A 100 -36.79 -22.46 2.68
N TRP A 101 -35.67 -21.79 2.43
CA TRP A 101 -35.44 -21.07 1.18
C TRP A 101 -35.46 -22.01 -0.03
N ALA A 102 -34.81 -23.18 0.06
CA ALA A 102 -34.77 -24.18 -1.00
C ALA A 102 -36.14 -24.82 -1.31
N GLN A 103 -37.03 -24.91 -0.32
CA GLN A 103 -38.40 -25.44 -0.51
C GLN A 103 -39.32 -24.47 -1.26
N VAL A 104 -39.19 -23.16 -1.00
CA VAL A 104 -40.07 -22.12 -1.56
C VAL A 104 -39.51 -21.45 -2.81
N SER A 105 -38.21 -21.59 -3.06
CA SER A 105 -37.54 -21.03 -4.23
C SER A 105 -37.44 -22.10 -5.31
N PRO A 106 -38.29 -22.08 -6.35
CA PRO A 106 -38.12 -23.00 -7.47
C PRO A 106 -36.76 -22.71 -8.11
N SER A 107 -35.93 -23.74 -8.22
CA SER A 107 -34.83 -23.72 -9.19
C SER A 107 -35.42 -23.39 -10.56
N ALA A 108 -34.79 -22.51 -11.33
CA ALA A 108 -35.15 -22.24 -12.72
C ALA A 108 -34.69 -23.39 -13.67
N SER A 109 -34.91 -24.62 -13.21
CA SER A 109 -34.73 -25.91 -13.89
C SER A 109 -36.11 -26.58 -14.01
N ALA A 110 -36.32 -27.35 -15.09
CA ALA A 110 -37.56 -28.07 -15.36
C ALA A 110 -37.93 -29.12 -14.29
N ALA A 111 -37.03 -29.40 -13.32
CA ALA A 111 -37.31 -30.18 -12.12
C ALA A 111 -36.63 -29.54 -10.89
N PRO A 112 -37.31 -29.47 -9.73
CA PRO A 112 -36.74 -28.93 -8.49
C PRO A 112 -35.60 -29.85 -7.99
N PRO A 113 -34.52 -29.26 -7.42
CA PRO A 113 -33.39 -30.03 -6.91
C PRO A 113 -33.80 -30.91 -5.73
N SER A 114 -33.31 -32.14 -5.69
CA SER A 114 -33.49 -33.01 -4.53
C SER A 114 -32.69 -32.47 -3.34
N ILE A 115 -33.35 -32.35 -2.19
CA ILE A 115 -32.74 -31.95 -0.91
C ILE A 115 -32.18 -33.23 -0.25
N PHE A 116 -30.86 -33.28 -0.02
CA PHE A 116 -30.19 -34.42 0.62
C PHE A 116 -29.53 -34.02 1.93
N ASP A 117 -29.59 -34.91 2.93
CA ASP A 117 -28.93 -34.72 4.24
C ASP A 117 -27.42 -35.04 4.25
N ALA A 118 -26.89 -35.85 3.32
CA ALA A 118 -25.44 -36.13 3.25
C ALA A 118 -24.93 -36.94 2.04
N ALA A 119 -25.78 -37.59 1.25
CA ALA A 119 -25.34 -38.66 0.35
C ALA A 119 -25.45 -38.28 -1.15
N LEU A 120 -24.53 -37.44 -1.64
CA LEU A 120 -24.28 -37.34 -3.08
C LEU A 120 -23.24 -38.38 -3.48
N ARG A 121 -23.72 -39.48 -4.07
CA ARG A 121 -22.86 -40.44 -4.78
C ARG A 121 -22.69 -39.91 -6.21
N ASP A 122 -21.45 -39.90 -6.70
CA ASP A 122 -21.04 -39.66 -8.09
C ASP A 122 -20.83 -38.21 -8.58
N ILE A 123 -20.46 -37.25 -7.73
CA ILE A 123 -19.83 -36.01 -8.23
C ILE A 123 -18.38 -36.33 -8.62
N LYS A 124 -18.09 -36.31 -9.93
CA LYS A 124 -16.72 -36.45 -10.41
C LYS A 124 -15.98 -35.12 -10.24
N PRO A 125 -14.90 -35.07 -9.43
CA PRO A 125 -14.14 -33.84 -9.23
C PRO A 125 -13.43 -33.43 -10.53
N ASP A 126 -13.20 -32.13 -10.67
CA ASP A 126 -12.36 -31.55 -11.72
C ASP A 126 -10.92 -31.38 -11.18
N PRO A 127 -9.88 -31.28 -12.03
CA PRO A 127 -8.53 -31.01 -11.55
C PRO A 127 -8.44 -29.72 -10.71
N PRO A 128 -7.59 -29.72 -9.66
CA PRO A 128 -7.47 -28.57 -8.77
C PRO A 128 -6.88 -27.35 -9.48
N LEU A 129 -7.39 -26.16 -9.14
CA LEU A 129 -6.94 -24.88 -9.70
C LEU A 129 -5.60 -24.39 -9.11
N ASN A 130 -4.57 -25.25 -9.09
CA ASN A 130 -3.25 -24.97 -8.48
C ASN A 130 -2.53 -23.72 -9.03
N ARG A 131 -2.95 -23.21 -10.20
CA ARG A 131 -2.39 -22.00 -10.84
C ARG A 131 -3.07 -20.70 -10.40
N VAL A 132 -4.19 -20.78 -9.69
CA VAL A 132 -4.93 -19.63 -9.17
C VAL A 132 -4.53 -19.43 -7.72
N LEU A 133 -3.98 -18.25 -7.41
CA LEU A 133 -3.79 -17.80 -6.04
C LEU A 133 -4.97 -16.94 -5.62
N VAL A 134 -5.55 -17.28 -4.47
CA VAL A 134 -6.60 -16.51 -3.84
C VAL A 134 -6.06 -15.80 -2.61
N LEU A 135 -6.19 -14.48 -2.59
CA LEU A 135 -5.87 -13.64 -1.44
C LEU A 135 -7.15 -13.38 -0.65
N ALA A 136 -7.08 -13.58 0.66
CA ALA A 136 -8.22 -13.39 1.55
C ALA A 136 -7.76 -12.82 2.89
N VAL A 137 -8.61 -11.99 3.50
CA VAL A 137 -8.48 -11.62 4.91
C VAL A 137 -9.40 -12.53 5.71
N ASP A 138 -8.95 -13.04 6.87
CA ASP A 138 -9.76 -13.91 7.72
C ASP A 138 -10.84 -13.13 8.48
N ASP A 139 -11.89 -12.74 7.76
CA ASP A 139 -13.03 -11.99 8.27
C ASP A 139 -14.36 -12.72 8.01
N ALA A 140 -15.46 -12.19 8.56
CA ALA A 140 -16.78 -12.78 8.39
C ALA A 140 -17.25 -12.78 6.91
N LEU A 141 -16.77 -11.84 6.09
CA LEU A 141 -17.14 -11.74 4.68
C LEU A 141 -16.53 -12.87 3.84
N SER A 142 -15.32 -13.30 4.18
CA SER A 142 -14.53 -14.21 3.35
C SER A 142 -14.75 -15.69 3.67
N LYS A 143 -15.30 -16.06 4.84
CA LYS A 143 -15.35 -17.46 5.30
C LYS A 143 -16.12 -18.41 4.36
N ALA A 144 -17.31 -18.02 3.90
CA ALA A 144 -18.10 -18.84 2.99
C ALA A 144 -17.43 -18.97 1.61
N ALA A 145 -16.89 -17.86 1.10
CA ALA A 145 -16.12 -17.84 -0.14
C ALA A 145 -14.85 -18.71 -0.04
N LEU A 146 -14.13 -18.69 1.09
CA LEU A 146 -12.96 -19.52 1.33
C LEU A 146 -13.27 -21.02 1.27
N ALA A 147 -14.46 -21.45 1.70
CA ALA A 147 -14.89 -22.84 1.52
C ALA A 147 -15.04 -23.21 0.04
N THR A 148 -15.66 -22.32 -0.76
CA THR A 148 -15.77 -22.46 -2.23
C THR A 148 -14.39 -22.51 -2.90
N VAL A 149 -13.45 -21.67 -2.44
CA VAL A 149 -12.07 -21.67 -2.95
C VAL A 149 -11.36 -22.99 -2.63
N ARG A 150 -11.45 -23.48 -1.38
CA ARG A 150 -10.90 -24.77 -0.98
C ARG A 150 -11.49 -25.92 -1.80
N ALA A 151 -12.81 -25.89 -2.04
CA ALA A 151 -13.50 -26.88 -2.86
C ALA A 151 -13.02 -26.89 -4.33
N SER A 152 -12.57 -25.75 -4.86
CA SER A 152 -12.00 -25.67 -6.22
C SER A 152 -10.54 -26.14 -6.32
N GLY A 153 -9.86 -26.35 -5.19
CA GLY A 153 -8.43 -26.67 -5.14
C GLY A 153 -7.49 -25.52 -5.50
N ALA A 154 -7.96 -24.27 -5.51
CA ALA A 154 -7.09 -23.11 -5.69
C ALA A 154 -6.19 -22.88 -4.46
N ARG A 155 -5.01 -22.28 -4.69
CA ARG A 155 -4.07 -21.94 -3.62
C ARG A 155 -4.61 -20.74 -2.83
N ILE A 156 -4.49 -20.78 -1.51
CA ILE A 156 -4.97 -19.70 -0.63
C ILE A 156 -3.77 -19.08 0.10
N LEU A 157 -3.73 -17.75 0.12
CA LEU A 157 -2.90 -16.96 1.02
C LEU A 157 -3.82 -16.10 1.88
N THR A 158 -3.95 -16.49 3.15
CA THR A 158 -4.69 -15.72 4.15
C THR A 158 -3.80 -14.66 4.78
N MET A 159 -4.35 -13.47 4.97
CA MET A 159 -3.66 -12.26 5.45
C MET A 159 -4.50 -11.57 6.54
N THR A 160 -3.93 -10.58 7.22
CA THR A 160 -4.65 -9.76 8.22
C THR A 160 -5.12 -8.41 7.67
N GLN A 161 -4.61 -8.02 6.51
CA GLN A 161 -4.88 -6.76 5.81
C GLN A 161 -5.05 -7.00 4.31
N PHE A 162 -5.66 -6.05 3.60
CA PHE A 162 -5.95 -6.16 2.15
C PHE A 162 -4.80 -5.72 1.23
N ASP A 163 -3.59 -5.53 1.77
CA ASP A 163 -2.39 -5.22 0.98
C ASP A 163 -1.27 -6.25 1.26
N PRO A 164 -0.91 -7.13 0.30
CA PRO A 164 0.11 -8.15 0.52
C PRO A 164 1.50 -7.57 0.80
N ARG A 165 1.75 -6.30 0.42
CA ARG A 165 3.01 -5.59 0.69
C ARG A 165 3.16 -5.16 2.16
N ALA A 166 2.06 -5.14 2.92
CA ALA A 166 2.05 -4.67 4.30
C ALA A 166 2.47 -5.75 5.31
N GLU A 167 2.53 -7.02 4.90
CA GLU A 167 2.75 -8.14 5.81
C GLU A 167 3.93 -9.02 5.38
N ALA A 168 4.90 -9.19 6.28
CA ALA A 168 6.08 -10.00 6.01
C ALA A 168 5.76 -11.47 5.63
N PRO A 169 4.77 -12.17 6.25
CA PRO A 169 4.39 -13.51 5.83
C PRO A 169 3.86 -13.57 4.39
N ALA A 170 3.07 -12.59 3.96
CA ALA A 170 2.52 -12.53 2.61
C ALA A 170 3.62 -12.28 1.57
N ILE A 171 4.52 -11.33 1.84
CA ILE A 171 5.70 -11.09 0.98
C ILE A 171 6.54 -12.36 0.87
N LYS A 172 6.84 -13.04 2.00
CA LYS A 172 7.63 -14.28 1.99
C LYS A 172 6.96 -15.39 1.19
N ALA A 173 5.63 -15.50 1.24
CA ALA A 173 4.89 -16.50 0.47
C ALA A 173 4.89 -16.23 -1.04
N LEU A 174 4.97 -14.96 -1.44
CA LEU A 174 4.94 -14.52 -2.84
C LEU A 174 6.33 -14.39 -3.47
N ALA A 175 7.35 -14.07 -2.67
CA ALA A 175 8.69 -13.74 -3.14
C ALA A 175 9.29 -14.85 -4.02
N GLY A 176 9.73 -14.48 -5.22
CA GLY A 176 10.31 -15.41 -6.20
C GLY A 176 9.32 -16.39 -6.83
N GLN A 177 8.01 -16.26 -6.55
CA GLN A 177 6.97 -17.09 -7.13
C GLN A 177 6.14 -16.25 -8.12
N PRO A 178 6.29 -16.44 -9.44
CA PRO A 178 5.38 -15.81 -10.39
C PRO A 178 3.96 -16.33 -10.16
N VAL A 179 3.00 -15.41 -10.12
CA VAL A 179 1.58 -15.71 -9.94
C VAL A 179 0.81 -15.24 -11.15
N ASP A 180 0.44 -16.19 -12.02
CA ASP A 180 -0.23 -15.93 -13.30
C ASP A 180 -1.68 -15.44 -13.10
N HIS A 181 -2.39 -16.03 -12.12
CA HIS A 181 -3.78 -15.69 -11.83
C HIS A 181 -3.97 -15.39 -10.35
N VAL A 182 -4.51 -14.21 -10.05
CA VAL A 182 -4.89 -13.80 -8.69
C VAL A 182 -6.36 -13.46 -8.57
N LEU A 183 -6.97 -13.91 -7.48
CA LEU A 183 -8.29 -13.51 -7.05
C LEU A 183 -8.22 -12.90 -5.64
N GLY A 184 -8.61 -11.64 -5.47
CA GLY A 184 -8.85 -11.05 -4.15
C GLY A 184 -10.29 -11.29 -3.70
N LEU A 185 -10.51 -11.77 -2.48
CA LEU A 185 -11.86 -11.94 -1.92
C LEU A 185 -12.33 -10.66 -1.22
N GLY A 186 -13.37 -10.02 -1.75
CA GLY A 186 -13.97 -8.81 -1.19
C GLY A 186 -13.44 -7.50 -1.79
N SER A 187 -14.31 -6.49 -1.82
CA SER A 187 -14.05 -5.20 -2.49
C SER A 187 -12.89 -4.40 -1.87
N ALA A 188 -12.48 -4.72 -0.64
CA ALA A 188 -11.40 -4.02 0.06
C ALA A 188 -10.00 -4.27 -0.53
N PHE A 189 -9.83 -5.29 -1.38
CA PHE A 189 -8.61 -5.45 -2.19
C PHE A 189 -8.47 -4.37 -3.28
N GLY A 190 -9.51 -3.57 -3.52
CA GLY A 190 -9.51 -2.52 -4.52
C GLY A 190 -9.70 -3.05 -5.95
N PRO A 191 -9.41 -2.23 -6.96
CA PRO A 191 -9.60 -2.65 -8.34
C PRO A 191 -8.49 -3.63 -8.80
N PRO A 192 -8.74 -4.50 -9.79
CA PRO A 192 -7.84 -5.59 -10.17
C PRO A 192 -6.42 -5.15 -10.55
N GLU A 193 -6.27 -4.00 -11.21
CA GLU A 193 -4.97 -3.45 -11.61
C GLU A 193 -4.11 -3.06 -10.40
N ARG A 194 -4.72 -2.47 -9.37
CA ARG A 194 -4.02 -2.17 -8.11
C ARG A 194 -3.62 -3.45 -7.40
N LEU A 195 -4.53 -4.43 -7.32
CA LEU A 195 -4.22 -5.73 -6.72
C LEU A 195 -3.05 -6.41 -7.45
N ARG A 196 -3.03 -6.35 -8.79
CA ARG A 196 -1.94 -6.92 -9.59
C ARG A 196 -0.61 -6.27 -9.25
N GLN A 197 -0.55 -4.94 -9.24
CA GLN A 197 0.67 -4.20 -8.91
C GLN A 197 1.18 -4.52 -7.50
N ARG A 198 0.28 -4.64 -6.52
CA ARG A 198 0.64 -5.01 -5.14
C ARG A 198 1.24 -6.41 -5.06
N VAL A 199 0.63 -7.38 -5.74
CA VAL A 199 1.17 -8.76 -5.80
C VAL A 199 2.50 -8.81 -6.52
N ASP A 200 2.66 -8.10 -7.64
CA ASP A 200 3.91 -8.09 -8.39
C ASP A 200 5.06 -7.46 -7.58
N THR A 201 4.76 -6.43 -6.79
CA THR A 201 5.71 -5.83 -5.84
C THR A 201 6.07 -6.82 -4.74
N ALA A 202 5.09 -7.48 -4.13
CA ALA A 202 5.32 -8.50 -3.10
C ALA A 202 6.12 -9.70 -3.63
N ALA A 203 5.84 -10.15 -4.85
CA ALA A 203 6.57 -11.22 -5.52
C ALA A 203 8.03 -10.84 -5.84
N GLY A 204 8.32 -9.54 -6.00
CA GLY A 204 9.68 -9.03 -6.16
C GLY A 204 10.55 -9.27 -4.92
N GLY A 205 9.97 -9.39 -3.72
CA GLY A 205 10.68 -9.74 -2.48
C GLY A 205 11.67 -8.69 -1.97
N ILE A 206 11.82 -7.55 -2.65
CA ILE A 206 12.66 -6.44 -2.20
C ILE A 206 12.00 -5.80 -0.98
N LEU A 207 12.75 -5.60 0.10
CA LEU A 207 12.23 -5.04 1.35
C LEU A 207 12.77 -3.64 1.62
N LEU A 208 11.97 -2.83 2.30
CA LEU A 208 12.42 -1.59 2.93
C LEU A 208 13.29 -1.89 4.16
N PRO A 209 14.11 -0.93 4.63
CA PRO A 209 14.75 -0.97 5.95
C PRO A 209 13.76 -1.31 7.07
N ALA A 210 14.14 -2.20 8.00
CA ALA A 210 13.26 -2.81 9.02
C ALA A 210 12.14 -3.73 8.46
N GLY A 211 12.21 -4.13 7.19
CA GLY A 211 11.30 -5.10 6.57
C GLY A 211 10.02 -4.50 5.99
N GLY A 212 9.20 -5.35 5.38
CA GLY A 212 7.96 -4.96 4.69
C GLY A 212 8.20 -4.15 3.40
N GLN A 213 7.12 -3.74 2.74
CA GLN A 213 7.16 -3.00 1.48
C GLN A 213 6.29 -1.73 1.47
N VAL A 214 5.60 -1.44 2.57
CA VAL A 214 4.82 -0.21 2.79
C VAL A 214 5.46 0.59 3.90
N LEU A 215 5.61 1.91 3.73
CA LEU A 215 6.35 2.76 4.66
C LEU A 215 5.64 2.86 6.02
N PHE A 216 4.47 3.49 6.06
CA PHE A 216 3.77 3.82 7.30
C PHE A 216 2.42 3.10 7.40
N PRO A 217 1.94 2.74 8.61
CA PRO A 217 2.47 3.09 9.94
C PRO A 217 3.50 2.10 10.52
N GLY A 218 3.94 1.10 9.75
CA GLY A 218 4.76 -0.01 10.25
C GLY A 218 6.20 0.35 10.65
N ARG A 219 6.61 1.62 10.56
CA ARG A 219 7.92 2.12 10.98
C ARG A 219 7.84 3.61 11.29
N ARG A 220 8.86 4.14 11.95
CA ARG A 220 9.14 5.57 12.07
C ARG A 220 10.51 5.86 11.50
N MET A 221 10.69 6.99 10.86
CA MET A 221 12.00 7.40 10.33
C MET A 221 12.53 8.59 11.13
N VAL A 222 13.80 8.52 11.50
CA VAL A 222 14.52 9.62 12.15
C VAL A 222 15.79 9.88 11.36
N ALA A 223 15.88 11.06 10.74
CA ALA A 223 16.92 11.40 9.79
C ALA A 223 17.91 12.44 10.34
N LEU A 224 19.16 12.32 9.89
CA LEU A 224 20.14 13.40 9.94
C LEU A 224 20.06 14.17 8.62
N TYR A 225 19.89 15.48 8.69
CA TYR A 225 19.73 16.36 7.54
C TYR A 225 21.04 17.02 7.12
N GLY A 226 21.29 17.12 5.81
CA GLY A 226 22.24 18.10 5.29
C GLY A 226 22.93 17.74 3.99
N HIS A 227 23.90 18.56 3.58
CA HIS A 227 24.69 18.35 2.37
C HIS A 227 26.05 17.69 2.68
N PRO A 228 26.38 16.54 2.06
CA PRO A 228 27.67 15.89 2.18
C PRO A 228 28.88 16.81 1.97
N GLY A 229 29.67 17.00 3.02
CA GLY A 229 30.90 17.78 2.99
C GLY A 229 30.74 19.28 3.22
N ASP A 230 29.54 19.77 3.53
CA ASP A 230 29.31 21.16 3.91
C ASP A 230 28.77 21.26 5.34
N THR A 231 29.59 21.80 6.25
CA THR A 231 29.27 21.94 7.67
C THR A 231 28.25 23.04 7.97
N LYS A 232 27.87 23.86 6.98
CA LYS A 232 26.89 24.95 7.13
C LYS A 232 25.51 24.57 6.62
N LEU A 233 25.39 23.44 5.93
CA LEU A 233 24.15 22.97 5.30
C LEU A 233 23.63 21.73 6.03
N GLY A 234 23.62 21.77 7.36
CA GLY A 234 23.03 20.75 8.22
C GLY A 234 24.01 19.73 8.81
N SER A 235 23.61 19.18 9.95
CA SER A 235 24.43 18.30 10.78
C SER A 235 24.92 17.01 10.11
N LEU A 236 24.36 16.58 8.98
CA LEU A 236 24.88 15.46 8.18
C LEU A 236 26.26 15.76 7.58
N GLY A 237 26.46 16.99 7.09
CA GLY A 237 27.67 17.41 6.36
C GLY A 237 28.89 17.63 7.23
N GLU A 238 28.72 17.68 8.55
CA GLU A 238 29.78 17.95 9.54
C GLU A 238 30.81 16.83 9.70
N GLN A 239 30.57 15.66 9.09
CA GLN A 239 31.42 14.50 9.27
C GLN A 239 31.51 13.62 8.01
N GLY A 240 32.41 12.63 8.04
CA GLY A 240 32.53 11.61 7.00
C GLY A 240 31.38 10.59 7.02
N VAL A 241 31.32 9.74 5.99
CA VAL A 241 30.24 8.76 5.81
C VAL A 241 30.09 7.79 7.02
N PRO A 242 31.15 7.15 7.55
CA PRO A 242 31.01 6.23 8.68
C PRO A 242 30.48 6.92 9.94
N GLU A 243 30.98 8.13 10.22
CA GLU A 243 30.58 8.93 11.37
C GLU A 243 29.13 9.42 11.22
N ALA A 244 28.71 9.81 10.01
CA ALA A 244 27.34 10.21 9.73
C ALA A 244 26.36 9.05 9.96
N VAL A 245 26.70 7.83 9.51
CA VAL A 245 25.90 6.62 9.75
C VAL A 245 25.78 6.36 11.26
N ALA A 246 26.89 6.47 12.00
CA ALA A 246 26.88 6.29 13.45
C ALA A 246 26.04 7.36 14.16
N ARG A 247 26.15 8.63 13.76
CA ARG A 247 25.38 9.75 14.31
C ARG A 247 23.89 9.58 14.04
N ALA A 248 23.48 9.25 12.81
CA ALA A 248 22.08 9.01 12.47
C ALA A 248 21.47 7.86 13.30
N LYS A 249 22.22 6.76 13.50
CA LYS A 249 21.80 5.66 14.39
C LYS A 249 21.62 6.12 15.83
N LYS A 250 22.55 6.94 16.34
CA LYS A 250 22.49 7.50 17.70
C LYS A 250 21.26 8.39 17.90
N VAL A 251 20.96 9.27 16.93
CA VAL A 251 19.78 10.14 16.97
C VAL A 251 18.49 9.31 16.94
N ALA A 252 18.40 8.33 16.03
CA ALA A 252 17.24 7.43 15.94
C ALA A 252 17.01 6.60 17.21
N ALA A 253 18.08 6.15 17.88
CA ALA A 253 17.98 5.37 19.13
C ALA A 253 17.24 6.11 20.25
N GLY A 254 17.26 7.46 20.25
CA GLY A 254 16.52 8.29 21.20
C GLY A 254 14.99 8.13 21.12
N TYR A 255 14.47 7.55 20.04
CA TYR A 255 13.04 7.33 19.82
C TYR A 255 12.59 5.88 20.07
N ALA A 256 13.52 4.92 20.09
CA ALA A 256 13.19 3.49 20.02
C ALA A 256 12.31 2.98 21.18
N SER A 257 12.47 3.54 22.38
CA SER A 257 11.66 3.20 23.56
C SER A 257 10.36 3.99 23.69
N LEU A 258 10.16 5.01 22.85
CA LEU A 258 9.05 5.95 22.94
C LEU A 258 7.88 5.57 22.02
N VAL A 259 8.11 4.66 21.07
CA VAL A 259 7.15 4.27 20.04
C VAL A 259 7.11 2.75 19.91
N LYS A 260 6.03 2.20 19.34
CA LYS A 260 5.84 0.74 19.25
C LYS A 260 6.43 0.18 17.96
N GLU A 261 6.36 0.96 16.90
CA GLU A 261 6.90 0.63 15.59
C GLU A 261 8.44 0.72 15.58
N PRO A 262 9.13 -0.06 14.73
CA PRO A 262 10.57 0.08 14.53
C PRO A 262 10.97 1.50 14.13
N VAL A 263 12.02 2.03 14.76
CA VAL A 263 12.63 3.31 14.35
C VAL A 263 13.78 3.03 13.38
N VAL A 264 13.62 3.48 12.15
CA VAL A 264 14.59 3.39 11.06
C VAL A 264 15.44 4.66 11.05
N PRO A 265 16.77 4.58 11.26
CA PRO A 265 17.64 5.72 11.04
C PRO A 265 17.66 6.08 9.55
N ALA A 266 17.79 7.36 9.25
CA ALA A 266 17.78 7.84 7.87
C ALA A 266 18.78 8.97 7.63
N PHE A 267 19.04 9.22 6.35
CA PHE A 267 19.62 10.47 5.87
C PHE A 267 18.59 11.25 5.08
N GLU A 268 18.61 12.55 5.24
CA GLU A 268 17.94 13.50 4.36
C GLU A 268 19.04 14.36 3.74
N ILE A 269 19.38 14.06 2.48
CA ILE A 269 20.56 14.57 1.80
C ILE A 269 20.14 15.65 0.83
N ILE A 270 20.66 16.87 1.01
CA ILE A 270 20.48 17.96 0.05
C ILE A 270 21.26 17.61 -1.23
N ALA A 271 20.56 17.05 -2.22
CA ALA A 271 21.15 16.58 -3.46
C ALA A 271 21.40 17.75 -4.42
N THR A 272 20.50 18.73 -4.45
CA THR A 272 20.66 20.00 -5.17
C THR A 272 20.56 21.15 -4.18
N VAL A 273 21.52 22.06 -4.21
CA VAL A 273 21.67 23.15 -3.24
C VAL A 273 21.33 24.48 -3.89
N ALA A 274 20.44 25.26 -3.31
CA ALA A 274 20.15 26.62 -3.76
C ALA A 274 21.42 27.49 -3.75
N SER A 275 21.72 28.12 -4.88
CA SER A 275 22.98 28.86 -5.08
C SER A 275 22.74 30.34 -5.28
N GLY A 276 23.51 31.19 -4.58
CA GLY A 276 23.46 32.65 -4.77
C GLY A 276 23.88 33.12 -6.17
N GLY A 277 24.54 32.26 -6.95
CA GLY A 277 24.93 32.51 -8.33
C GLY A 277 24.35 31.47 -9.30
N ALA A 278 24.17 31.86 -10.56
CA ALA A 278 23.42 31.08 -11.55
C ALA A 278 24.01 29.70 -11.89
N GLY A 279 25.28 29.44 -11.58
CA GLY A 279 25.96 28.20 -11.99
C GLY A 279 26.11 28.11 -13.52
N PRO A 280 26.63 26.97 -14.03
CA PRO A 280 26.87 26.78 -15.47
C PRO A 280 25.61 26.68 -16.35
N ASP A 281 24.51 26.14 -15.83
CA ASP A 281 23.23 26.00 -16.54
C ASP A 281 22.24 27.13 -16.21
N GLY A 282 22.65 28.07 -15.36
CA GLY A 282 21.95 29.32 -15.12
C GLY A 282 20.77 29.21 -14.17
N ASP A 283 20.54 28.06 -13.54
CA ASP A 283 19.33 27.78 -12.78
C ASP A 283 19.41 28.17 -11.29
N TYR A 284 20.56 28.63 -10.80
CA TYR A 284 20.77 28.96 -9.38
C TYR A 284 20.56 27.77 -8.43
N SER A 285 20.88 26.56 -8.89
CA SER A 285 20.96 25.33 -8.12
C SER A 285 22.29 24.63 -8.40
N SER A 286 22.99 24.18 -7.36
CA SER A 286 24.23 23.41 -7.51
C SER A 286 23.91 21.94 -7.29
N GLU A 287 23.98 21.12 -8.35
CA GLU A 287 23.65 19.71 -8.25
C GLU A 287 24.86 18.84 -7.89
N SER A 288 24.68 18.01 -6.85
CA SER A 288 25.64 16.97 -6.52
C SER A 288 25.69 15.94 -7.63
N SER A 289 26.89 15.51 -8.01
CA SER A 289 27.07 14.39 -8.93
C SER A 289 26.61 13.06 -8.28
N LEU A 290 26.18 12.10 -9.11
CA LEU A 290 25.88 10.74 -8.63
C LEU A 290 27.09 10.12 -7.92
N ALA A 291 28.31 10.35 -8.41
CA ALA A 291 29.54 9.84 -7.81
C ALA A 291 29.78 10.40 -6.40
N HIS A 292 29.36 11.64 -6.13
CA HIS A 292 29.44 12.25 -4.79
C HIS A 292 28.42 11.64 -3.83
N LEU A 293 27.20 11.42 -4.29
CA LEU A 293 26.10 10.92 -3.45
C LEU A 293 26.14 9.40 -3.22
N ARG A 294 26.65 8.63 -4.19
CA ARG A 294 26.59 7.16 -4.19
C ARG A 294 27.22 6.53 -2.93
N PRO A 295 28.40 6.95 -2.45
CA PRO A 295 28.98 6.38 -1.22
C PRO A 295 28.08 6.54 0.01
N TRP A 296 27.37 7.66 0.12
CA TRP A 296 26.43 7.93 1.22
C TRP A 296 25.20 7.04 1.14
N VAL A 297 24.62 6.93 -0.06
CA VAL A 297 23.42 6.12 -0.33
C VAL A 297 23.68 4.63 -0.12
N ASP A 298 24.83 4.13 -0.59
CA ASP A 298 25.21 2.73 -0.44
C ASP A 298 25.53 2.39 1.02
N ALA A 299 26.24 3.26 1.74
CA ALA A 299 26.52 3.08 3.16
C ALA A 299 25.24 3.07 4.00
N ALA A 300 24.30 3.98 3.71
CA ALA A 300 22.99 3.98 4.36
C ALA A 300 22.23 2.68 4.10
N GLY A 301 22.17 2.22 2.84
CA GLY A 301 21.51 0.96 2.48
C GLY A 301 22.12 -0.25 3.20
N ALA A 302 23.45 -0.37 3.19
CA ALA A 302 24.16 -1.43 3.90
C ALA A 302 23.94 -1.38 5.42
N ALA A 303 23.73 -0.19 5.97
CA ALA A 303 23.46 0.03 7.39
C ALA A 303 21.99 -0.18 7.79
N GLY A 304 21.11 -0.55 6.85
CA GLY A 304 19.67 -0.68 7.10
C GLY A 304 18.98 0.66 7.36
N MET A 305 19.46 1.73 6.72
CA MET A 305 18.92 3.08 6.80
C MET A 305 18.12 3.45 5.55
N TYR A 306 17.23 4.42 5.69
CA TYR A 306 16.56 5.05 4.55
C TYR A 306 17.29 6.33 4.12
N VAL A 307 17.15 6.73 2.86
CA VAL A 307 17.68 8.00 2.34
C VAL A 307 16.55 8.77 1.68
N VAL A 308 16.50 10.07 1.90
CA VAL A 308 15.63 11.00 1.18
C VAL A 308 16.53 11.99 0.47
N LEU A 309 16.42 12.08 -0.86
CA LEU A 309 17.14 13.08 -1.63
C LEU A 309 16.31 14.36 -1.67
N ASP A 310 16.82 15.43 -1.09
CA ASP A 310 16.19 16.75 -1.04
C ASP A 310 16.64 17.61 -2.23
N LEU A 311 15.68 18.30 -2.85
CA LEU A 311 15.86 19.11 -4.05
C LEU A 311 15.53 20.58 -3.76
N GLN A 312 16.49 21.46 -4.01
CA GLN A 312 16.34 22.91 -3.96
C GLN A 312 16.46 23.47 -5.39
N PRO A 313 15.34 23.70 -6.10
CA PRO A 313 15.34 23.66 -7.56
C PRO A 313 15.77 24.96 -8.25
N GLY A 314 15.90 26.08 -7.54
CA GLY A 314 16.20 27.37 -8.19
C GLY A 314 15.17 27.70 -9.29
N LEU A 315 15.65 28.07 -10.48
CA LEU A 315 14.84 28.42 -11.65
C LEU A 315 14.30 27.20 -12.41
N THR A 316 14.87 26.00 -12.23
CA THR A 316 14.38 24.78 -12.87
C THR A 316 13.19 24.17 -12.10
N ASP A 317 12.57 23.14 -12.68
CA ASP A 317 11.46 22.42 -12.06
C ASP A 317 11.91 21.13 -11.35
N PHE A 318 11.11 20.67 -10.39
CA PHE A 318 11.41 19.47 -9.61
C PHE A 318 11.56 18.20 -10.45
N LEU A 319 10.74 18.01 -11.48
CA LEU A 319 10.76 16.79 -12.29
C LEU A 319 12.07 16.71 -13.08
N THR A 320 12.54 17.83 -13.60
CA THR A 320 13.82 17.94 -14.30
C THR A 320 14.98 17.56 -13.39
N GLN A 321 15.03 18.09 -12.16
CA GLN A 321 16.09 17.70 -11.20
C GLN A 321 15.96 16.26 -10.71
N ALA A 322 14.76 15.79 -10.38
CA ALA A 322 14.53 14.43 -9.89
C ALA A 322 15.03 13.37 -10.89
N LYS A 323 14.84 13.62 -12.20
CA LYS A 323 15.35 12.73 -13.26
C LYS A 323 16.88 12.60 -13.29
N ARG A 324 17.63 13.61 -12.84
CA ARG A 324 19.11 13.51 -12.69
C ARG A 324 19.51 12.41 -11.71
N TYR A 325 18.66 12.11 -10.73
CA TYR A 325 18.89 11.11 -9.68
C TYR A 325 18.14 9.80 -9.89
N THR A 326 17.67 9.51 -11.11
CA THR A 326 16.93 8.28 -11.44
C THR A 326 17.64 7.01 -10.97
N GLU A 327 18.97 6.95 -11.09
CA GLU A 327 19.75 5.78 -10.65
C GLU A 327 19.63 5.54 -9.14
N LEU A 328 19.75 6.59 -8.33
CA LEU A 328 19.62 6.48 -6.87
C LEU A 328 18.17 6.26 -6.46
N LEU A 329 17.22 6.95 -7.10
CA LEU A 329 15.79 6.75 -6.87
C LEU A 329 15.33 5.35 -7.31
N ALA A 330 16.07 4.62 -8.14
CA ALA A 330 15.79 3.22 -8.45
C ALA A 330 16.14 2.25 -7.32
N LEU A 331 16.83 2.69 -6.26
CA LEU A 331 17.15 1.88 -5.08
C LEU A 331 15.95 1.82 -4.12
N PRO A 332 15.71 0.69 -3.43
CA PRO A 332 14.51 0.51 -2.61
C PRO A 332 14.48 1.38 -1.35
N HIS A 333 15.63 1.75 -0.81
CA HIS A 333 15.77 2.54 0.41
C HIS A 333 15.93 4.04 0.15
N VAL A 334 15.57 4.53 -1.05
CA VAL A 334 15.71 5.94 -1.45
C VAL A 334 14.36 6.56 -1.83
N GLY A 335 13.99 7.63 -1.14
CA GLY A 335 12.86 8.51 -1.43
C GLY A 335 13.30 9.89 -1.91
N LEU A 336 12.33 10.78 -2.08
CA LEU A 336 12.53 12.13 -2.63
C LEU A 336 11.86 13.16 -1.71
N ALA A 337 12.56 14.25 -1.42
CA ALA A 337 12.04 15.46 -0.81
C ALA A 337 12.04 16.59 -1.85
N LEU A 338 10.98 17.38 -1.82
CA LEU A 338 10.83 18.58 -2.62
C LEU A 338 10.82 19.77 -1.68
N ASP A 339 11.65 20.77 -1.94
CA ASP A 339 11.73 21.98 -1.13
C ASP A 339 11.27 23.24 -1.89
N PRO A 340 9.97 23.57 -1.84
CA PRO A 340 9.39 24.67 -2.60
C PRO A 340 9.94 26.05 -2.24
N GLU A 341 10.53 26.24 -1.06
CA GLU A 341 11.03 27.55 -0.65
C GLU A 341 12.17 28.04 -1.54
N TRP A 342 12.88 27.12 -2.18
CA TRP A 342 13.99 27.40 -3.09
C TRP A 342 13.56 27.48 -4.56
N ARG A 343 12.26 27.47 -4.86
CA ARG A 343 11.78 27.70 -6.23
C ARG A 343 11.80 29.19 -6.58
N LEU A 344 12.59 29.57 -7.58
CA LEU A 344 12.69 30.92 -8.14
C LEU A 344 11.86 31.10 -9.41
N LYS A 345 11.23 32.26 -9.55
CA LYS A 345 10.68 32.75 -10.83
C LYS A 345 11.74 33.58 -11.57
N PRO A 346 11.59 33.80 -12.90
CA PRO A 346 12.50 34.66 -13.64
C PRO A 346 12.70 36.02 -12.97
N GLY A 347 13.96 36.42 -12.77
CA GLY A 347 14.34 37.67 -12.11
C GLY A 347 14.40 37.63 -10.58
N GLN A 348 14.00 36.53 -9.94
CA GLN A 348 14.11 36.37 -8.48
C GLN A 348 15.49 35.85 -8.07
N ARG A 349 15.85 36.07 -6.79
CA ARG A 349 17.10 35.59 -6.19
C ARG A 349 16.84 34.96 -4.83
N HIS A 350 17.63 33.96 -4.45
CA HIS A 350 17.50 33.34 -3.13
C HIS A 350 17.74 34.36 -2.01
N MET A 351 17.15 34.10 -0.84
CA MET A 351 17.20 34.95 0.36
C MET A 351 16.49 36.32 0.25
N GLU A 352 15.96 36.70 -0.91
CA GLU A 352 15.13 37.92 -1.08
C GLU A 352 13.63 37.64 -0.88
N GLN A 353 13.20 36.40 -1.17
CA GLN A 353 11.83 35.93 -0.96
C GLN A 353 11.82 34.42 -0.73
N ILE A 354 10.71 33.92 -0.17
CA ILE A 354 10.41 32.49 -0.10
C ILE A 354 9.70 32.07 -1.40
N GLY A 355 10.19 31.00 -2.01
CA GLY A 355 9.67 30.40 -3.22
C GLY A 355 8.30 29.75 -3.06
N SER A 356 7.73 29.35 -4.20
CA SER A 356 6.48 28.60 -4.26
C SER A 356 6.41 27.78 -5.54
N VAL A 357 5.74 26.62 -5.44
CA VAL A 357 5.38 25.78 -6.59
C VAL A 357 3.88 25.62 -6.70
N SER A 358 3.41 25.17 -7.85
CA SER A 358 2.03 24.69 -7.99
C SER A 358 1.93 23.22 -7.62
N ALA A 359 0.76 22.81 -7.12
CA ALA A 359 0.43 21.38 -6.99
C ALA A 359 0.61 20.62 -8.31
N GLY A 360 0.47 21.27 -9.47
CA GLY A 360 0.72 20.66 -10.78
C GLY A 360 2.17 20.22 -10.99
N GLU A 361 3.15 21.01 -10.52
CA GLU A 361 4.57 20.64 -10.60
C GLU A 361 4.90 19.48 -9.66
N VAL A 362 4.33 19.51 -8.44
CA VAL A 362 4.45 18.39 -7.49
C VAL A 362 3.83 17.12 -8.07
N ASN A 363 2.63 17.21 -8.66
CA ASN A 363 1.92 16.08 -9.25
C ASN A 363 2.65 15.50 -10.47
N ALA A 364 3.29 16.33 -11.30
CA ALA A 364 4.10 15.85 -12.41
C ALA A 364 5.30 15.04 -11.90
N THR A 365 5.92 15.50 -10.81
CA THR A 365 7.04 14.82 -10.15
C THR A 365 6.59 13.51 -9.48
N SER A 366 5.46 13.53 -8.76
CA SER A 366 4.91 12.36 -8.09
C SER A 366 4.47 11.28 -9.09
N ALA A 367 3.82 11.66 -10.19
CA ALA A 367 3.40 10.72 -11.23
C ALA A 367 4.61 9.99 -11.85
N TRP A 368 5.69 10.73 -12.13
CA TRP A 368 6.94 10.14 -12.62
C TRP A 368 7.60 9.21 -11.60
N LEU A 369 7.71 9.61 -10.32
CA LEU A 369 8.31 8.77 -9.29
C LEU A 369 7.46 7.50 -9.03
N ALA A 370 6.13 7.62 -9.07
CA ALA A 370 5.22 6.49 -8.97
C ALA A 370 5.40 5.52 -10.14
N GLN A 371 5.54 6.04 -11.37
CA GLN A 371 5.84 5.22 -12.55
C GLN A 371 7.17 4.48 -12.41
N LEU A 372 8.24 5.17 -12.03
CA LEU A 372 9.55 4.56 -11.80
C LEU A 372 9.47 3.43 -10.77
N THR A 373 8.74 3.65 -9.67
CA THR A 373 8.55 2.68 -8.59
C THR A 373 7.80 1.44 -9.07
N ARG A 374 6.70 1.65 -9.81
CA ARG A 374 5.87 0.59 -10.38
C ARG A 374 6.62 -0.27 -11.39
N GLU A 375 7.29 0.35 -12.36
CA GLU A 375 8.02 -0.35 -13.43
C GLU A 375 9.14 -1.22 -12.87
N ARG A 376 9.79 -0.75 -11.80
CA ARG A 376 10.86 -1.48 -11.11
C ARG A 376 10.38 -2.41 -10.01
N LYS A 377 9.05 -2.51 -9.79
CA LYS A 377 8.43 -3.33 -8.72
C LYS A 377 9.05 -3.05 -7.35
N LEU A 378 9.34 -1.78 -7.10
CA LEU A 378 9.98 -1.33 -5.86
C LEU A 378 8.96 -1.25 -4.73
N PRO A 379 9.42 -1.37 -3.47
CA PRO A 379 8.61 -0.99 -2.32
C PRO A 379 8.13 0.47 -2.41
N GLN A 380 7.10 0.79 -1.62
CA GLN A 380 6.53 2.13 -1.56
C GLN A 380 7.63 3.17 -1.23
N LYS A 381 7.69 4.26 -2.00
CA LYS A 381 8.65 5.34 -1.80
C LYS A 381 8.09 6.50 -1.01
N LEU A 382 8.98 7.15 -0.27
CA LEU A 382 8.66 8.39 0.42
C LEU A 382 8.74 9.53 -0.59
N LEU A 383 7.67 10.31 -0.70
CA LEU A 383 7.67 11.63 -1.31
C LEU A 383 7.40 12.66 -0.21
N MET A 384 8.40 13.45 0.13
CA MET A 384 8.31 14.46 1.18
C MET A 384 8.15 15.85 0.58
N LEU A 385 7.28 16.64 1.18
CA LEU A 385 7.02 18.02 0.79
C LEU A 385 7.38 18.92 1.98
N HIS A 386 8.48 19.66 1.86
CA HIS A 386 8.86 20.66 2.86
C HIS A 386 7.89 21.82 2.85
N GLN A 387 7.42 22.20 4.03
CA GLN A 387 6.46 23.28 4.17
C GLN A 387 6.52 23.90 5.57
N PHE A 388 6.51 25.23 5.64
CA PHE A 388 6.22 25.99 6.86
C PHE A 388 5.21 27.13 6.63
N ARG A 389 4.84 27.39 5.36
CA ARG A 389 3.69 28.22 4.97
C ARG A 389 2.83 27.52 3.93
N LEU A 390 1.52 27.71 3.98
CA LEU A 390 0.59 27.05 3.03
C LEU A 390 0.80 27.50 1.58
N ASP A 391 1.23 28.75 1.36
CA ASP A 391 1.43 29.36 0.04
C ASP A 391 2.65 28.83 -0.72
N MET A 392 3.55 28.10 -0.05
CA MET A 392 4.67 27.39 -0.69
C MET A 392 4.20 26.36 -1.72
N ILE A 393 3.00 25.80 -1.55
CA ILE A 393 2.35 24.93 -2.54
C ILE A 393 0.99 25.54 -2.89
N THR A 394 0.93 26.23 -4.02
CA THR A 394 -0.31 26.80 -4.54
C THR A 394 -1.24 25.71 -5.09
N ASN A 395 -2.55 25.91 -4.98
CA ASN A 395 -3.57 24.90 -5.31
C ASN A 395 -3.39 23.58 -4.56
N ARG A 396 -2.91 23.62 -3.31
CA ARG A 396 -2.60 22.46 -2.48
C ARG A 396 -3.72 21.40 -2.40
N SER A 397 -4.98 21.82 -2.47
CA SER A 397 -6.13 20.91 -2.48
C SER A 397 -6.18 19.98 -3.70
N THR A 398 -5.45 20.28 -4.78
CA THR A 398 -5.36 19.45 -5.99
C THR A 398 -4.10 18.58 -6.01
N LEU A 399 -3.37 18.46 -4.90
CA LEU A 399 -2.28 17.49 -4.79
C LEU A 399 -2.80 16.06 -4.97
N ASP A 400 -2.18 15.32 -5.89
CA ASP A 400 -2.47 13.91 -6.11
C ASP A 400 -1.65 13.04 -5.14
N THR A 401 -2.33 12.57 -4.11
CA THR A 401 -1.79 11.67 -3.08
C THR A 401 -2.33 10.24 -3.24
N SER A 402 -2.86 9.90 -4.42
CA SER A 402 -3.53 8.62 -4.67
C SER A 402 -2.63 7.50 -5.21
N HIS A 403 -1.37 7.83 -5.57
CA HIS A 403 -0.38 6.86 -6.03
C HIS A 403 -0.08 5.81 -4.96
N ASP A 404 -0.41 4.55 -5.24
CA ASP A 404 -0.22 3.42 -4.32
C ASP A 404 1.27 3.06 -4.13
N GLU A 405 2.12 3.57 -5.04
CA GLU A 405 3.57 3.46 -5.02
C GLU A 405 4.24 4.46 -4.09
N LEU A 406 3.55 5.53 -3.69
CA LEU A 406 4.13 6.62 -2.91
C LEU A 406 3.41 6.75 -1.57
N GLN A 407 4.16 7.16 -0.55
CA GLN A 407 3.60 7.74 0.65
C GLN A 407 4.03 9.19 0.73
N VAL A 408 3.05 10.10 0.61
CA VAL A 408 3.30 11.53 0.74
C VAL A 408 3.41 11.91 2.21
N VAL A 409 4.48 12.61 2.57
CA VAL A 409 4.67 13.23 3.89
C VAL A 409 4.73 14.74 3.71
N ILE A 410 3.88 15.49 4.39
CA ILE A 410 4.09 16.92 4.56
C ILE A 410 4.98 17.11 5.79
N HIS A 411 6.12 17.75 5.59
CA HIS A 411 7.16 17.90 6.59
C HIS A 411 7.18 19.35 7.09
N ALA A 412 6.90 19.53 8.38
CA ALA A 412 6.87 20.84 9.02
C ALA A 412 8.31 21.36 9.21
N ASP A 413 8.75 22.15 8.23
CA ASP A 413 10.13 22.63 8.07
C ASP A 413 10.30 24.08 8.53
N GLY A 414 9.75 24.40 9.71
CA GLY A 414 9.88 25.73 10.32
C GLY A 414 10.69 25.65 11.61
N PHE A 415 11.56 26.62 11.84
CA PHE A 415 12.34 26.76 13.08
C PHE A 415 11.80 27.87 13.99
N GLY A 416 12.28 27.90 15.22
CA GLY A 416 12.07 29.01 16.15
C GLY A 416 11.66 28.57 17.55
N SER A 417 10.94 29.44 18.26
CA SER A 417 10.42 29.10 19.59
C SER A 417 9.40 27.96 19.51
N ARG A 418 9.21 27.25 20.62
CA ARG A 418 8.22 26.16 20.71
C ARG A 418 6.83 26.58 20.25
N GLY A 419 6.41 27.80 20.59
CA GLY A 419 5.10 28.35 20.19
C GLY A 419 4.98 28.48 18.67
N GLN A 420 5.99 29.04 18.01
CA GLN A 420 6.02 29.22 16.55
C GLN A 420 6.00 27.88 15.81
N LYS A 421 6.72 26.87 16.31
CA LYS A 421 6.70 25.53 15.70
C LYS A 421 5.34 24.86 15.85
N LEU A 422 4.73 24.93 17.03
CA LEU A 422 3.39 24.39 17.26
C LEU A 422 2.32 25.12 16.43
N GLU A 423 2.48 26.42 16.23
CA GLU A 423 1.62 27.21 15.36
C GLU A 423 1.75 26.79 13.89
N THR A 424 2.98 26.66 13.39
CA THR A 424 3.28 26.14 12.04
C THR A 424 2.64 24.76 11.86
N TRP A 425 2.88 23.85 12.80
CA TRP A 425 2.31 22.51 12.81
C TRP A 425 0.78 22.49 12.78
N ARG A 426 0.12 23.37 13.54
CA ARG A 426 -1.34 23.53 13.49
C ARG A 426 -1.79 24.06 12.12
N PHE A 427 -1.11 25.07 11.60
CA PHE A 427 -1.50 25.78 10.38
C PHE A 427 -1.39 24.90 9.13
N LEU A 428 -0.31 24.14 8.98
CA LEU A 428 -0.13 23.21 7.86
C LEU A 428 -1.21 22.12 7.81
N ARG A 429 -1.83 21.81 8.96
CA ARG A 429 -2.87 20.79 9.11
C ARG A 429 -4.28 21.32 8.92
N VAL A 430 -4.45 22.60 8.58
CA VAL A 430 -5.75 23.12 8.14
C VAL A 430 -6.04 22.57 6.74
N SER A 431 -7.19 21.91 6.59
CA SER A 431 -7.67 21.31 5.33
C SER A 431 -6.59 20.54 4.56
N PRO A 432 -5.98 19.50 5.18
CA PRO A 432 -4.87 18.80 4.55
C PRO A 432 -5.35 17.97 3.36
N PRO A 433 -4.50 17.74 2.34
CA PRO A 433 -4.79 16.76 1.30
C PRO A 433 -5.06 15.38 1.93
N PRO A 434 -5.91 14.53 1.31
CA PRO A 434 -6.14 13.18 1.81
C PRO A 434 -4.85 12.34 1.74
N ASN A 435 -4.80 11.23 2.47
CA ASN A 435 -3.72 10.22 2.42
C ASN A 435 -2.29 10.71 2.74
N VAL A 436 -2.13 11.93 3.24
CA VAL A 436 -0.82 12.44 3.71
C VAL A 436 -0.49 11.91 5.09
N ARG A 437 0.82 11.76 5.35
CA ARG A 437 1.37 11.60 6.69
C ARG A 437 2.11 12.89 7.07
N TRP A 438 2.47 12.98 8.35
CA TRP A 438 3.08 14.19 8.89
C TRP A 438 4.49 13.92 9.36
N GLY A 439 5.39 14.84 9.02
CA GLY A 439 6.76 14.83 9.51
C GLY A 439 7.15 16.16 10.15
N TRP A 440 8.21 16.16 10.92
CA TRP A 440 8.62 17.28 11.77
C TRP A 440 10.14 17.47 11.73
N LYS A 441 10.60 18.69 11.46
CA LYS A 441 12.02 19.01 11.58
C LYS A 441 12.36 19.60 12.94
N ASN A 442 13.43 19.12 13.54
CA ASN A 442 14.11 19.74 14.67
C ASN A 442 15.36 20.44 14.15
N PHE A 443 15.64 21.63 14.68
CA PHE A 443 16.85 22.38 14.40
C PHE A 443 17.67 22.45 15.68
N TYR A 444 18.94 22.04 15.65
CA TYR A 444 19.74 21.98 16.87
C TYR A 444 19.98 23.36 17.48
N ASP A 445 20.23 24.36 16.65
CA ASP A 445 20.68 25.68 17.10
C ASP A 445 19.62 26.78 16.91
N GLU A 446 18.71 26.62 15.94
CA GLU A 446 17.67 27.58 15.61
C GLU A 446 16.39 27.41 16.44
N ASP A 447 16.15 26.21 16.98
CA ASP A 447 15.02 25.97 17.88
C ASP A 447 15.38 26.33 19.32
N THR A 448 14.49 27.09 19.99
CA THR A 448 14.76 27.62 21.33
C THR A 448 13.64 27.26 22.33
N PRO A 449 13.81 26.20 23.15
CA PRO A 449 14.72 25.07 22.93
C PRO A 449 14.18 24.09 21.88
N THR A 450 15.08 23.32 21.27
CA THR A 450 14.73 22.15 20.45
C THR A 450 13.83 21.18 21.21
N PHE A 451 12.86 20.59 20.52
CA PHE A 451 12.00 19.57 21.12
C PHE A 451 12.82 18.31 21.47
N THR A 452 12.55 17.73 22.63
CA THR A 452 13.09 16.41 22.97
C THR A 452 12.36 15.31 22.17
N PRO A 453 12.96 14.12 21.99
CA PRO A 453 12.29 13.00 21.35
C PRO A 453 10.89 12.70 21.92
N ALA A 454 10.74 12.69 23.25
CA ALA A 454 9.46 12.48 23.91
C ALA A 454 8.42 13.54 23.50
N GLN A 455 8.80 14.82 23.51
CA GLN A 455 7.90 15.91 23.13
C GLN A 455 7.55 15.86 21.63
N THR A 456 8.48 15.45 20.77
CA THR A 456 8.21 15.31 19.33
C THR A 456 7.20 14.20 19.06
N VAL A 457 7.30 13.04 19.74
CA VAL A 457 6.36 11.94 19.51
C VAL A 457 4.98 12.17 20.13
N GLU A 458 4.88 13.05 21.13
CA GLU A 458 3.63 13.48 21.77
C GLU A 458 2.81 14.46 20.91
N LEU A 459 3.41 15.04 19.85
CA LEU A 459 2.65 15.83 18.88
C LEU A 459 1.50 14.98 18.32
N ASN A 460 0.35 15.61 18.09
CA ASN A 460 -0.82 14.93 17.53
C ASN A 460 -1.15 15.53 16.16
N PRO A 461 -1.19 14.74 15.07
CA PRO A 461 -0.79 13.32 15.01
C PRO A 461 0.71 13.13 15.27
N SER A 462 1.13 11.96 15.74
CA SER A 462 2.56 11.70 15.98
C SER A 462 3.32 11.70 14.65
N PRO A 463 4.41 12.49 14.49
CA PRO A 463 5.18 12.54 13.25
C PRO A 463 5.79 11.18 12.92
N VAL A 464 5.65 10.75 11.67
CA VAL A 464 6.19 9.46 11.18
C VAL A 464 7.59 9.60 10.59
N PHE A 465 7.97 10.82 10.20
CA PHE A 465 9.30 11.18 9.75
C PHE A 465 9.78 12.38 10.56
N ILE A 466 10.96 12.29 11.15
CA ILE A 466 11.55 13.37 11.95
C ILE A 466 12.96 13.60 11.45
N SER A 467 13.34 14.81 11.09
CA SER A 467 14.75 15.12 10.80
C SER A 467 15.36 16.11 11.77
N TYR A 468 16.68 16.04 11.89
CA TYR A 468 17.50 16.93 12.68
C TYR A 468 18.46 17.65 11.74
N GLN A 469 18.34 18.98 11.70
CA GLN A 469 19.25 19.87 11.00
C GLN A 469 20.27 20.44 11.97
#